data_AF-A0A920QDP0-F1
#
_entry.id   AF-A0A920QDP0-F1
#
_cell.length_a   1.000
_cell.length_b   1.000
_cell.length_c   1.000
_cell.angle_alpha   90.00
_cell.angle_beta   90.00
_cell.angle_gamma   90.00
#
_symmetry.space_group_name_H-M   'P 1'
#
loop_
_entity.id
_entity.type
_entity.pdbx_description
1 polymer ?
#
loop_
_entity_poly.entity_id
_entity_poly.type
_entity_poly.pdbx_seq_one_letter_code
_entity_poly.pdbx_strand_id
1 'polypeptide(L)' 'MFATPTKPGRPPVTLDYVSWAATNIDRPWFAIGGINLDNLADILTAGARRVCVVSALLRTPDVAGACRQFKERILSATH' A
#
# COMPACT_ATOMS: atom_id res chain seq x y z
N MET A 1 -2.81 -6.85 -3.33
CA MET A 1 -3.79 -5.78 -2.99
C MET A 1 -5.21 -6.30 -3.13
N PHE A 2 -6.09 -5.99 -2.17
CA PHE A 2 -7.49 -6.44 -2.20
C PHE A 2 -8.28 -5.80 -3.33
N ALA A 3 -9.21 -6.57 -3.90
CA ALA A 3 -10.05 -6.19 -5.03
C ALA A 3 -10.94 -4.98 -4.70
N THR A 4 -10.96 -3.98 -5.60
CA THR A 4 -11.92 -2.88 -5.56
C THR A 4 -12.90 -3.00 -6.74
N PRO A 5 -14.18 -2.63 -6.59
CA PRO A 5 -15.21 -2.87 -7.62
C PRO A 5 -15.07 -2.06 -8.92
N THR A 6 -14.00 -1.27 -9.10
CA THR A 6 -13.92 -0.30 -10.21
C THR A 6 -13.40 -0.88 -11.53
N LYS A 7 -12.97 -2.16 -11.59
CA LYS A 7 -12.50 -2.84 -12.82
C LYS A 7 -12.82 -4.35 -12.79
N PRO A 8 -13.97 -4.80 -13.34
CA PRO A 8 -14.30 -6.22 -13.44
C PRO A 8 -13.28 -6.94 -14.34
N GLY A 9 -12.84 -8.15 -13.95
CA GLY A 9 -12.03 -9.04 -14.79
C GLY A 9 -10.51 -8.81 -14.75
N ARG A 10 -10.01 -7.91 -13.91
CA ARG A 10 -8.56 -7.77 -13.70
C ARG A 10 -8.16 -8.64 -12.50
N PRO A 11 -7.27 -9.66 -12.66
CA PRO A 11 -6.77 -10.42 -11.52
C PRO A 11 -6.22 -9.44 -10.48
N PRO A 12 -6.44 -9.70 -9.18
CA PRO A 12 -5.97 -8.81 -8.13
C PRO A 12 -4.50 -8.52 -8.36
N VAL A 13 -4.13 -7.24 -8.31
CA VAL A 13 -2.74 -6.83 -8.42
C VAL A 13 -2.03 -7.46 -7.23
N THR A 14 -1.34 -8.56 -7.47
CA THR A 14 -0.59 -9.31 -6.46
C THR A 14 0.62 -8.48 -6.02
N LEU A 15 1.24 -8.89 -4.92
CA LEU A 15 2.50 -8.30 -4.48
C LEU A 15 3.59 -8.42 -5.55
N ASP A 16 3.44 -9.33 -6.52
CA ASP A 16 4.36 -9.50 -7.65
C ASP A 16 4.60 -8.22 -8.43
N TYR A 17 3.59 -7.39 -8.64
CA TYR A 17 3.78 -6.09 -9.32
C TYR A 17 4.59 -5.10 -8.47
N VAL A 18 4.45 -5.18 -7.15
CA VAL A 18 5.22 -4.35 -6.22
C VAL A 18 6.68 -4.79 -6.24
N SER A 19 6.94 -6.10 -6.15
CA SER A 19 8.29 -6.69 -6.25
C SER A 19 8.95 -6.40 -7.59
N TRP A 20 8.19 -6.53 -8.68
CA TRP A 20 8.68 -6.20 -10.02
C TRP A 20 9.03 -4.71 -10.13
N ALA A 21 8.15 -3.82 -9.65
CA ALA A 21 8.40 -2.38 -9.65
C ALA A 21 9.62 -2.01 -8.81
N ALA A 22 9.80 -2.62 -7.64
CA ALA A 22 10.95 -2.41 -6.77
C ALA A 22 12.28 -2.78 -7.45
N THR A 23 12.26 -3.77 -8.35
CA THR A 23 13.45 -4.25 -9.06
C THR A 23 13.70 -3.50 -10.38
N ASN A 24 12.65 -3.03 -11.05
CA ASN A 24 12.74 -2.54 -12.44
C ASN A 24 12.52 -1.03 -12.59
N ILE A 25 12.06 -0.33 -11.56
CA ILE A 25 11.75 1.11 -11.63
C ILE A 25 12.74 1.88 -10.76
N ASP A 26 13.53 2.72 -11.42
CA ASP A 26 14.54 3.60 -10.82
C ASP A 26 13.99 4.99 -10.40
N ARG A 27 12.75 5.30 -10.78
CA ARG A 27 12.04 6.54 -10.43
C ARG A 27 11.09 6.37 -9.24
N PRO A 28 10.73 7.45 -8.53
CA PRO A 28 9.73 7.36 -7.47
C PRO A 28 8.38 6.84 -7.97
N TRP A 29 7.86 5.82 -7.31
CA TRP A 29 6.54 5.24 -7.56
C TRP A 29 5.79 5.00 -6.24
N PHE A 30 4.48 4.75 -6.35
CA PHE A 30 3.58 4.54 -5.22
C PHE A 30 2.77 3.26 -5.43
N ALA A 31 2.72 2.41 -4.41
CA ALA A 31 1.74 1.31 -4.38
C ALA A 31 0.36 1.90 -4.05
N ILE A 32 -0.66 1.60 -4.87
CA ILE A 32 -2.04 2.09 -4.66
C ILE A 32 -3.08 0.99 -4.83
N GLY A 33 -4.16 1.05 -4.06
CA GLY A 33 -5.33 0.16 -4.20
C GLY A 33 -5.50 -0.82 -3.04
N GLY A 34 -6.60 -0.72 -2.29
CA GLY A 34 -6.93 -1.69 -1.24
C GLY A 34 -5.88 -1.81 -0.11
N ILE A 35 -5.08 -0.77 0.14
CA ILE A 35 -4.08 -0.75 1.21
C ILE A 35 -4.76 -0.46 2.55
N ASN A 36 -4.43 -1.24 3.57
CA ASN A 36 -4.85 -1.07 4.95
C ASN A 36 -3.71 -1.46 5.91
N LEU A 37 -3.93 -1.37 7.23
CA LEU A 37 -2.89 -1.72 8.20
C LEU A 37 -2.58 -3.23 8.26
N ASP A 38 -3.51 -4.07 7.82
CA ASP A 38 -3.36 -5.53 7.85
C ASP A 38 -2.41 -6.02 6.75
N ASN A 39 -2.40 -5.35 5.59
CA ASN A 39 -1.55 -5.72 4.44
C ASN A 39 -0.35 -4.80 4.18
N LEU A 40 -0.20 -3.74 4.97
CA LEU A 40 0.88 -2.76 4.78
C LEU A 40 2.26 -3.42 4.90
N ALA A 41 2.44 -4.33 5.87
CA ALA A 41 3.72 -5.00 6.11
C ALA A 41 4.18 -5.81 4.88
N ASP A 42 3.27 -6.56 4.25
CA ASP A 42 3.58 -7.35 3.07
C ASP A 42 3.94 -6.45 1.87
N ILE A 43 3.24 -5.33 1.71
CA ILE A 43 3.51 -4.35 0.65
C ILE A 43 4.90 -3.71 0.83
N LEU A 44 5.27 -3.36 2.06
CA LEU A 44 6.60 -2.84 2.38
C LEU A 44 7.69 -3.91 2.16
N THR A 45 7.43 -5.16 2.55
CA THR A 45 8.32 -6.30 2.34
C THR A 45 8.54 -6.58 0.85
N ALA A 46 7.53 -6.38 0.01
CA ALA A 46 7.63 -6.46 -1.44
C ALA A 46 8.44 -5.30 -2.08
N GLY A 47 8.96 -4.36 -1.27
CA GLY A 47 9.85 -3.28 -1.72
C GLY A 47 9.16 -1.94 -1.97
N ALA A 48 7.87 -1.80 -1.64
CA ALA A 48 7.23 -0.48 -1.68
C ALA A 48 7.81 0.43 -0.61
N ARG A 49 8.13 1.67 -1.02
CA ARG A 49 8.60 2.73 -0.10
C ARG A 49 7.57 3.85 0.09
N ARG A 50 6.51 3.85 -0.72
CA ARG A 50 5.47 4.89 -0.74
C ARG A 50 4.13 4.23 -1.08
N VAL A 51 3.08 4.64 -0.38
CA VAL A 51 1.74 4.06 -0.52
C VAL A 51 0.68 5.15 -0.64
N CYS A 52 -0.40 4.85 -1.36
CA CYS A 52 -1.61 5.68 -1.39
C CYS A 52 -2.76 4.94 -0.69
N VAL A 53 -3.29 5.54 0.37
CA VAL A 53 -4.33 4.96 1.23
C VAL A 53 -5.54 5.87 1.19
N VAL A 54 -6.72 5.32 0.87
CA VAL A 54 -7.97 6.08 0.77
C VAL A 54 -9.03 5.51 1.72
N SER A 55 -9.67 4.39 1.36
CA SER A 55 -10.81 3.88 2.13
C SER A 55 -10.47 3.50 3.57
N ALA A 56 -9.25 3.01 3.84
CA ALA A 56 -8.81 2.70 5.20
C ALA A 56 -8.67 3.95 6.09
N LEU A 57 -8.40 5.12 5.50
CA LEU A 57 -8.38 6.40 6.22
C LEU A 57 -9.77 7.04 6.31
N LEU A 58 -10.54 7.00 5.22
CA LEU A 58 -11.86 7.67 5.20
C LEU A 58 -12.95 6.93 5.99
N ARG A 59 -12.75 5.65 6.31
CA ARG A 59 -13.74 4.83 7.05
C ARG A 59 -13.41 4.64 8.52
N THR A 60 -12.29 5.18 9.01
CA THR A 60 -11.97 5.13 10.44
C THR A 60 -12.62 6.30 11.18
N PRO A 61 -13.10 6.10 12.42
CA PRO A 61 -13.55 7.21 13.26
C PRO A 61 -12.41 8.14 13.71
N ASP A 62 -11.16 7.66 13.71
CA ASP A 62 -9.96 8.45 14.03
C ASP A 62 -8.98 8.46 12.84
N VAL A 63 -9.17 9.44 11.95
CA VAL A 63 -8.31 9.63 10.77
C VAL A 63 -6.89 9.99 11.16
N ALA A 64 -6.71 10.84 12.18
CA ALA A 64 -5.39 11.30 12.60
C ALA A 64 -4.57 10.16 13.24
N GLY A 65 -5.19 9.33 14.07
CA GLY A 65 -4.60 8.11 14.61
C GLY A 65 -4.21 7.12 13.52
N ALA A 66 -5.09 6.87 12.54
CA ALA A 66 -4.76 5.99 11.44
C ALA A 66 -3.58 6.53 10.60
N CYS A 67 -3.59 7.82 10.25
CA CYS A 67 -2.47 8.46 9.53
C CYS A 67 -1.13 8.31 10.29
N ARG A 68 -1.13 8.48 11.61
CA ARG A 68 0.06 8.27 12.46
C ARG A 68 0.57 6.84 12.36
N GLN A 69 -0.32 5.85 12.51
CA GLN A 69 0.05 4.43 12.41
C GLN A 69 0.64 4.07 11.04
N PHE A 70 0.05 4.56 9.95
CA PHE A 70 0.62 4.36 8.60
C PHE A 70 2.02 4.98 8.50
N LYS A 71 2.18 6.24 8.95
CA LYS A 71 3.47 6.94 8.91
C LYS A 71 4.54 6.20 9.70
N GLU A 72 4.26 5.78 10.93
CA GLU A 72 5.19 5.06 11.80
C GLU A 72 5.66 3.75 11.15
N ARG A 73 4.74 2.95 10.60
CA ARG A 73 5.09 1.68 9.95
C ARG A 73 5.91 1.87 8.67
N ILE A 74 5.59 2.87 7.85
CA ILE A 74 6.35 3.17 6.62
C ILE A 74 7.78 3.62 6.96
N LEU A 75 7.93 4.49 7.95
CA LEU A 75 9.25 4.99 8.38
C LEU A 75 10.09 3.87 9.03
N SER A 76 9.46 3.00 9.82
CA SER A 76 10.17 1.88 10.48
C SER A 76 10.66 0.81 9.50
N ALA A 77 10.01 0.66 8.34
CA ALA A 77 10.43 -0.28 7.30
C ALA A 77 11.53 0.26 6.38
N THR A 78 11.88 1.53 6.50
CA THR A 78 12.93 2.16 5.69
C THR A 78 14.24 2.16 6.48
N HIS A 79 14.96 1.04 6.46
CA HIS A 79 16.35 0.93 6.89
C HIS A 79 17.30 0.80 5.69
#